data_AF-A0A202DKB4-F1
#
_entry.id   AF-A0A202DKB4-F1
#
_cell.length_a   1.000
_cell.length_b   1.000
_cell.length_c   1.000
_cell.angle_alpha   90.00
_cell.angle_beta   90.00
_cell.angle_gamma   90.00
#
_symmetry.space_group_name_H-M   'P 1'
#
loop_
_entity.id
_entity.type
_entity.pdbx_description
1 polymer ?
#
loop_
_entity_poly.entity_id
_entity_poly.type
_entity_poly.pdbx_seq_one_letter_code
_entity_poly.pdbx_strand_id
1 'polypeptide(L)'
;SPLLGLFGTVIGMIGAFDVVASAGEMGNASLMAGDIAKALVTTAGGLVVAMPMLGAYHLFRTRTQSLAILLEEDMAELFSAWFLKKNNK
;
A
#
# COMPACT_ATOMS: atom_id res chain seq x y z
N SER A 1 1.29 1.28 1.10
CA SER A 1 1.90 0.94 2.40
C SER A 1 1.01 1.25 3.64
N PRO A 2 -0.26 0.77 3.74
CA PRO A 2 -1.01 0.89 5.00
C PRO A 2 -0.57 -0.13 6.07
N LEU A 3 -0.13 -1.31 5.62
CA LEU A 3 0.30 -2.41 6.48
C LEU A 3 1.56 -2.08 7.31
N LEU A 4 2.47 -1.23 6.81
CA LEU A 4 3.63 -0.77 7.58
C LEU A 4 3.26 0.22 8.69
N GLY A 5 2.21 1.04 8.51
CA GLY A 5 1.69 1.92 9.56
C GLY A 5 1.01 1.13 10.68
N LEU A 6 0.19 0.13 10.31
CA LEU A 6 -0.41 -0.82 11.26
C LEU A 6 0.65 -1.64 12.01
N PHE A 7 1.73 -2.04 11.34
CA PHE A 7 2.85 -2.73 11.99
C PHE A 7 3.53 -1.84 13.05
N GLY A 8 3.68 -0.55 12.77
CA GLY A 8 4.21 0.42 13.74
C GLY A 8 3.32 0.62 14.97
N THR A 9 2.00 0.62 14.82
CA THR A 9 1.08 0.67 15.97
C THR A 9 1.15 -0.59 16.82
N VAL A 10 1.29 -1.77 16.20
CA VAL A 10 1.43 -3.04 16.90
C VAL A 10 2.75 -3.10 17.68
N ILE A 11 3.87 -2.67 17.09
CA ILE A 11 5.17 -2.60 17.80
C ILE A 11 5.08 -1.65 19.01
N GLY A 12 4.46 -0.49 18.84
CA GLY A 12 4.31 0.48 19.92
C GLY A 12 3.44 -0.02 21.07
N MET A 13 2.35 -0.74 20.77
CA MET A 13 1.56 -1.40 21.80
C MET A 13 2.31 -2.54 22.49
N ILE A 14 3.13 -3.31 21.77
CA ILE A 14 3.98 -4.36 22.37
C ILE A 14 4.94 -3.75 23.40
N GLY A 15 5.62 -2.65 23.07
CA GLY A 15 6.51 -1.94 24.01
C GLY A 15 5.76 -1.40 25.23
N ALA A 16 4.56 -0.86 25.04
CA ALA A 16 3.72 -0.41 26.14
C ALA A 16 3.34 -1.56 27.09
N PHE A 17 2.98 -2.74 26.57
CA PHE A 17 2.66 -3.89 27.42
C PHE A 17 3.88 -4.48 28.14
N ASP A 18 5.09 -4.38 27.58
CA ASP A 18 6.33 -4.81 28.22
C ASP A 18 6.72 -3.92 29.42
N VAL A 19 6.48 -2.62 29.32
CA VAL A 19 6.62 -1.67 30.44
C VAL A 19 5.58 -1.95 31.54
N VAL A 20 4.35 -2.35 31.20
CA VAL A 20 3.35 -2.79 32.20
C VAL A 20 3.78 -4.10 32.88
N ALA A 21 4.32 -5.04 32.11
CA ALA A 21 4.78 -6.33 32.63
C ALA A 21 5.97 -6.18 33.59
N SER A 22 6.85 -5.20 33.35
CA SER A 22 8.02 -4.94 34.20
C SER A 22 7.74 -4.03 35.39
N ALA A 23 6.76 -3.12 35.30
CA ALA A 23 6.52 -2.09 36.32
C ALA A 23 5.56 -2.50 37.46
N GLY A 24 4.90 -3.67 37.38
CA GLY A 24 4.13 -4.28 38.49
C GLY A 24 3.21 -3.30 39.25
N GLU A 25 1.95 -3.22 38.81
CA GLU A 25 0.89 -2.30 39.29
C GLU A 25 1.02 -0.83 38.84
N MET A 26 0.25 -0.45 37.82
CA MET A 26 -0.23 0.92 37.49
C MET A 26 0.74 2.12 37.67
N GLY A 27 2.04 1.88 37.72
CA GLY A 27 3.05 2.81 38.22
C GLY A 27 3.78 3.57 37.14
N ASN A 28 3.04 4.29 36.28
CA ASN A 28 3.43 5.45 35.46
C ASN A 28 2.67 5.49 34.13
N ALA A 29 1.39 5.88 34.18
CA ALA A 29 0.63 6.22 32.97
C ALA A 29 1.35 7.27 32.08
N SER A 30 2.24 8.09 32.64
CA SER A 30 3.06 9.05 31.90
C SER A 30 4.12 8.41 31.01
N LEU A 31 4.70 7.26 31.40
CA LEU A 31 5.67 6.54 30.57
C LEU A 31 4.95 5.82 29.42
N MET A 32 3.81 5.21 29.70
CA MET A 32 2.91 4.61 28.71
C MET A 32 2.51 5.59 27.60
N ALA A 33 2.13 6.81 27.98
CA ALA A 33 1.70 7.84 27.03
C ALA A 33 2.81 8.23 26.05
N GLY A 34 4.08 8.18 26.47
CA GLY A 34 5.24 8.44 25.62
C GLY A 34 5.41 7.41 24.51
N ASP A 35 5.28 6.12 24.83
CA ASP A 35 5.45 5.04 23.86
C ASP A 35 4.29 4.94 22.87
N ILE A 36 3.06 5.18 23.34
CA ILE A 36 1.87 5.27 22.48
C ILE A 36 1.99 6.48 21.54
N ALA A 37 2.45 7.63 22.04
CA ALA A 37 2.67 8.81 21.20
C ALA A 37 3.72 8.52 20.10
N LYS A 38 4.79 7.81 20.44
CA LYS A 38 5.80 7.38 19.47
C LYS A 38 5.20 6.48 18.38
N ALA A 39 4.35 5.52 18.76
CA ALA A 39 3.64 4.64 17.84
C ALA A 39 2.73 5.42 16.86
N LEU A 40 2.02 6.43 17.35
CA LEU A 40 1.17 7.30 16.52
C LEU A 40 2.01 8.11 15.52
N VAL A 41 3.19 8.59 15.91
CA VAL A 41 4.09 9.32 15.00
C VAL A 41 4.61 8.43 13.86
N THR A 42 4.97 7.17 14.13
CA THR A 42 5.38 6.24 13.04
C THR A 42 4.23 5.95 12.07
N THR A 43 2.99 5.93 12.58
CA THR A 43 1.77 5.73 11.77
C THR A 43 1.53 6.93 10.85
N ALA A 44 1.65 8.14 11.40
CA ALA A 44 1.56 9.37 10.62
C ALA A 44 2.64 9.43 9.54
N GLY A 45 3.89 9.06 9.87
CA GLY A 45 4.98 8.95 8.89
C GLY A 45 4.69 7.96 7.77
N GLY A 46 4.12 6.79 8.10
CA GLY A 46 3.69 5.79 7.12
C GLY A 46 2.59 6.31 6.17
N LEU A 47 1.66 7.11 6.67
CA LEU A 47 0.60 7.74 5.86
C LEU A 47 1.15 8.81 4.91
N VAL A 48 2.10 9.63 5.37
CA VAL A 48 2.75 10.66 4.54
C VAL A 48 3.45 10.04 3.33
N VAL A 49 4.08 8.87 3.49
CA VAL A 49 4.73 8.16 2.37
C VAL A 49 3.71 7.40 1.52
N ALA A 50 2.60 6.91 2.10
CA ALA A 50 1.60 6.14 1.38
C ALA A 50 0.79 6.97 0.36
N MET A 51 0.48 8.23 0.69
CA MET A 51 -0.26 9.14 -0.21
C MET A 51 0.41 9.35 -1.58
N PRO A 52 1.69 9.79 -1.67
CA PRO A 52 2.35 10.01 -2.95
C PRO A 52 2.57 8.69 -3.70
N MET A 53 2.81 7.57 -3.00
CA MET A 53 2.94 6.24 -3.61
C MET A 53 1.67 5.83 -4.36
N LEU A 54 0.49 6.13 -3.79
CA LEU A 54 -0.79 5.81 -4.42
C LEU A 54 -1.02 6.66 -5.68
N GLY A 55 -0.62 7.93 -5.65
CA GLY A 55 -0.61 8.80 -6.83
C GLY A 55 0.29 8.27 -7.94
N ALA A 56 1.51 7.86 -7.60
CA ALA A 56 2.42 7.23 -8.57
C ALA A 56 1.84 5.93 -9.14
N TYR A 57 1.26 5.07 -8.30
CA TYR A 57 0.62 3.83 -8.73
C TYR A 57 -0.51 4.07 -9.73
N HIS A 58 -1.37 5.08 -9.50
CA HIS A 58 -2.40 5.46 -10.46
C HIS A 58 -1.80 5.89 -11.80
N LEU A 59 -0.73 6.70 -11.78
CA LEU A 59 -0.06 7.12 -13.01
C LEU A 59 0.45 5.93 -13.83
N PHE A 60 1.16 4.99 -13.18
CA PHE A 60 1.66 3.79 -13.86
C PHE A 60 0.52 2.90 -14.35
N ARG A 61 -0.52 2.71 -13.54
CA ARG A 61 -1.68 1.89 -13.91
C ARG A 61 -2.39 2.44 -15.15
N THR A 62 -2.64 3.74 -15.20
CA THR A 62 -3.25 4.37 -16.38
C THR A 62 -2.40 4.16 -17.63
N ARG A 63 -1.07 4.30 -17.53
CA ARG A 63 -0.16 4.06 -18.67
C ARG A 63 -0.19 2.60 -19.13
N THR A 64 -0.19 1.65 -18.21
CA THR A 64 -0.28 0.23 -18.55
C THR A 64 -1.62 -0.12 -19.20
N GLN A 65 -2.72 0.49 -18.75
CA GLN A 65 -4.03 0.27 -19.34
C GLN A 65 -4.12 0.84 -20.76
N SER A 66 -3.59 2.04 -21.00
CA SER A 66 -3.51 2.59 -22.36
C SER A 66 -2.70 1.69 -23.30
N LEU A 67 -1.57 1.15 -22.85
CA LEU A 67 -0.77 0.21 -23.64
C LEU A 67 -1.51 -1.11 -23.90
N ALA A 68 -2.25 -1.62 -22.92
CA ALA A 68 -3.06 -2.82 -23.10
C ALA A 68 -4.16 -2.61 -24.16
N ILE A 69 -4.84 -1.46 -24.14
CA ILE A 69 -5.88 -1.12 -25.12
C ILE A 69 -5.29 -1.05 -26.53
N LEU A 70 -4.13 -0.41 -26.72
CA LEU A 70 -3.46 -0.36 -28.02
C LEU A 70 -3.12 -1.76 -28.57
N LEU A 71 -2.63 -2.64 -27.70
CA LEU A 71 -2.34 -4.03 -28.08
C LEU A 71 -3.62 -4.80 -28.45
N GLU A 72 -4.72 -4.56 -27.74
CA GLU A 72 -6.02 -5.16 -28.07
C GLU A 72 -6.55 -4.70 -29.44
N GLU A 73 -6.41 -3.40 -29.76
CA GLU A 73 -6.77 -2.85 -31.07
C GLU A 73 -5.91 -3.44 -32.20
N ASP A 74 -4.58 -3.45 -32.05
CA ASP A 74 -3.64 -4.02 -33.03
C ASP A 74 -3.93 -5.52 -33.27
N MET A 75 -4.21 -6.27 -32.20
CA MET A 75 -4.56 -7.70 -32.28
C MET A 75 -5.90 -7.91 -32.98
N ALA A 76 -6.91 -7.08 -32.72
CA ALA A 76 -8.21 -7.18 -33.36
C ALA A 76 -8.11 -6.90 -34.88
N GLU A 77 -7.32 -5.90 -35.28
CA GLU A 77 -7.09 -5.60 -36.69
C GLU A 77 -6.35 -6.75 -37.39
N LEU A 78 -5.25 -7.25 -36.81
CA LEU A 78 -4.51 -8.40 -37.33
C LEU A 78 -5.38 -9.65 -37.45
N PHE A 79 -6.20 -9.92 -36.44
CA PHE A 79 -7.09 -11.08 -36.43
C PHE A 79 -8.12 -10.98 -37.55
N SER A 80 -8.75 -9.81 -37.71
CA SER A 80 -9.73 -9.59 -38.79
C SER A 80 -9.10 -9.70 -40.18
N ALA A 81 -7.91 -9.14 -40.38
CA ALA A 81 -7.18 -9.22 -41.63
C ALA A 81 -6.77 -10.66 -41.97
N TRP A 82 -6.30 -11.42 -40.97
CA TRP A 82 -5.98 -12.83 -41.14
C TRP A 82 -7.22 -13.67 -41.47
N PHE A 83 -8.35 -13.40 -40.80
CA PHE A 83 -9.59 -14.15 -40.99
C PHE A 83 -10.19 -13.91 -42.38
N LEU A 84 -10.20 -12.66 -42.85
CA LEU A 84 -10.66 -12.31 -44.20
C LEU A 84 -9.77 -12.92 -45.29
N LYS A 85 -8.44 -12.97 -45.06
CA LYS A 85 -7.51 -13.61 -45.99
C LYS A 85 -7.69 -15.13 -46.04
N LYS A 86 -8.10 -15.77 -44.95
CA LYS A 86 -8.37 -17.22 -44.89
C LYS A 86 -9.69 -17.61 -45.57
N ASN A 87 -10.70 -16.74 -45.53
CA ASN A 87 -12.01 -17.01 -46.14
C ASN A 87 -12.08 -16.73 -47.65
N ASN A 88 -11.02 -16.17 -48.24
CA ASN A 88 -10.92 -15.84 -49.67
C ASN A 88 -9.94 -16.75 -50.43
N LYS A 89 -9.70 -17.97 -49.90
CA LYS A 89 -9.07 -19.11 -50.58
C LYS A 89 -9.94 -20.34 -50.40
#